data_AF-A0A1I8FW12-F1
#
_entry.id   AF-A0A1I8FW12-F1
#
_cell.length_a   1.000
_cell.length_b   1.000
_cell.length_c   1.000
_cell.angle_alpha   90.00
_cell.angle_beta   90.00
_cell.angle_gamma   90.00
#
_symmetry.space_group_name_H-M   'P 1'
#
loop_
_entity.id
_entity.type
_entity.pdbx_description
1 polymer ?
#
loop_
_entity_poly.entity_id
_entity_poly.type
_entity_poly.pdbx_seq_one_letter_code
_entity_poly.pdbx_strand_id
1 'polypeptide(L)'
;HDYQGEGAPVQQPIRLEEALFGGRTEAFVPHAEATETVELRYRDVLKAESSGSPGMTEDAKAAYMASFFEREGVGLDKVEENPGLRFVAKIFLNSLWGKFCQRDDLTSTEIVDSYEAWLQRLTDPSIKVKSPEFGGAGERAFKYANVPIGVFTTSHARLRLYEALEGLGTRVIYADTDSVVYRCSLGEYEPPGGSSLGQWTDEVPAGCRMVQFTTGGPKLYRYVVEKPD
;
A
#
# COMPACT_ATOMS: atom_id res chain seq x y z
N HIS A 1 -6.35 15.29 33.83
CA HIS A 1 -5.85 13.96 34.20
C HIS A 1 -4.45 13.86 33.65
N ASP A 2 -3.48 14.15 34.50
CA ASP A 2 -2.05 14.11 34.19
C ASP A 2 -1.61 12.67 33.94
N TYR A 3 -1.21 12.37 32.71
CA TYR A 3 -0.44 11.15 32.41
C TYR A 3 1.02 11.44 32.75
N GLN A 4 1.37 11.30 34.03
CA GLN A 4 2.77 11.22 34.45
C GLN A 4 3.29 9.79 34.24
N GLY A 5 4.24 9.64 33.31
CA GLY A 5 5.43 8.82 33.48
C GLY A 5 5.27 7.36 33.91
N GLU A 6 4.57 6.53 33.14
CA GLU A 6 4.95 5.12 33.02
C GLU A 6 5.74 4.96 31.74
N GLY A 7 7.01 4.57 31.86
CA GLY A 7 7.87 4.30 30.70
C GLY A 7 7.14 3.35 29.75
N ALA A 8 7.04 3.73 28.47
CA ALA A 8 6.35 2.95 27.47
C ALA A 8 6.80 1.48 27.56
N PRO A 9 5.87 0.51 27.58
CA PRO A 9 6.22 -0.89 27.73
C PRO A 9 7.27 -1.26 26.69
N VAL A 10 8.34 -1.93 27.13
CA VAL A 10 9.41 -2.39 26.25
C VAL A 10 8.79 -3.32 25.21
N GLN A 11 8.67 -2.81 24.00
CA GLN A 11 8.05 -3.49 22.88
C GLN A 11 8.86 -4.74 22.55
N GLN A 12 8.21 -5.91 22.52
CA GLN A 12 8.89 -7.12 22.06
C GLN A 12 9.10 -7.02 20.54
N PRO A 13 10.20 -7.58 20.00
CA PRO A 13 10.40 -7.64 18.55
C PRO A 13 9.22 -8.34 17.88
N ILE A 14 8.79 -7.80 16.73
CA ILE A 14 7.70 -8.37 15.93
C ILE A 14 8.10 -9.77 15.49
N ARG A 15 7.27 -10.77 15.79
CA ARG A 15 7.52 -12.14 15.32
C ARG A 15 7.04 -12.31 13.89
N LEU A 16 7.73 -13.14 13.11
CA LEU A 16 7.34 -13.45 11.73
C LEU A 16 5.88 -13.93 11.63
N GLU A 17 5.41 -14.73 12.60
CA GLU A 17 4.02 -15.16 12.68
C GLU A 17 3.02 -14.00 12.84
N GLU A 18 3.35 -12.98 13.64
CA GLU A 18 2.50 -11.80 13.84
C GLU A 18 2.38 -11.00 12.53
N ALA A 19 3.49 -10.84 11.81
CA ALA A 19 3.52 -10.17 10.52
C ALA A 19 2.84 -10.94 9.37
N LEU A 20 2.79 -12.28 9.43
CA LEU A 20 2.20 -13.13 8.38
C LEU A 20 0.68 -13.25 8.49
N PHE A 21 0.11 -13.27 9.70
CA PHE A 21 -1.33 -13.39 9.92
C PHE A 21 -2.07 -12.03 9.94
N GLY A 22 -1.34 -10.93 10.15
CA GLY A 22 -1.85 -9.57 10.15
C GLY A 22 -1.93 -8.94 8.75
N GLY A 23 -3.04 -9.16 8.03
CA GLY A 23 -3.47 -8.23 6.96
C GLY A 23 -3.95 -6.88 7.50
N ARG A 24 -3.55 -6.52 8.72
CA ARG A 24 -4.14 -5.48 9.53
C ARG A 24 -3.01 -4.64 10.05
N THR A 25 -2.86 -3.49 9.42
CA THR A 25 -2.41 -2.25 10.03
C THR A 25 -2.13 -2.36 11.54
N GLU A 26 -0.86 -2.25 11.93
CA GLU A 26 -0.42 -2.47 13.30
C GLU A 26 -0.04 -1.14 13.95
N ALA A 27 -0.69 -0.85 15.08
CA ALA A 27 -0.37 0.29 15.92
C ALA A 27 0.39 -0.21 17.14
N PHE A 28 1.69 0.09 17.20
CA PHE A 28 2.54 -0.37 18.29
C PHE A 28 2.68 0.69 19.37
N VAL A 29 2.83 1.95 18.93
CA VAL A 29 3.03 3.09 19.81
C VAL A 29 1.91 4.11 19.54
N PRO A 30 1.02 4.37 20.52
CA PRO A 30 -0.13 5.25 20.32
C PRO A 30 0.27 6.71 20.13
N HIS A 31 1.43 7.11 20.64
CA HIS A 31 1.94 8.47 20.56
C HIS A 31 3.47 8.50 20.57
N ALA A 32 4.06 9.25 19.65
CA ALA A 32 5.49 9.45 19.53
C ALA A 32 5.80 10.90 19.17
N GLU A 33 6.87 11.45 19.75
CA GLU A 33 7.37 12.79 19.49
C GLU A 33 8.84 12.73 19.06
N ALA A 34 9.20 13.61 18.13
CA ALA A 34 10.59 13.81 17.75
C ALA A 34 11.33 14.57 18.86
N THR A 35 12.60 14.23 19.07
CA THR A 35 13.48 14.92 20.02
C THR A 35 14.71 15.45 19.27
N GLU A 36 15.64 16.12 19.94
CA GLU A 36 16.88 16.59 19.30
C GLU A 36 17.73 15.45 18.71
N THR A 37 17.59 14.22 19.24
CA THR A 37 18.41 13.06 18.84
C THR A 37 17.62 11.97 18.12
N VAL A 38 16.29 12.03 18.16
CA VAL A 38 15.40 11.04 17.55
C VAL A 38 14.46 11.73 16.58
N GLU A 39 14.58 11.37 15.29
CA GLU A 39 13.65 11.80 14.26
C GLU A 39 12.52 10.78 14.10
N LEU A 40 11.37 11.23 13.60
CA LEU A 40 10.31 10.34 13.16
C LEU A 40 10.34 10.27 11.62
N ARG A 41 10.30 9.05 11.08
CA ARG A 41 10.27 8.80 9.63
C ARG A 41 8.99 8.09 9.23
N TYR A 42 8.47 8.43 8.06
CA TYR A 42 7.34 7.73 7.45
C TYR A 42 7.73 7.28 6.05
N ARG A 43 7.82 5.96 5.86
CA ARG A 43 8.20 5.35 4.58
C ARG A 43 7.03 4.61 3.96
N ASP A 44 6.90 4.69 2.64
CA ASP A 44 5.96 3.89 1.83
C ASP A 44 6.71 3.20 0.69
N VAL A 45 6.24 2.04 0.22
CA VAL A 45 6.85 1.34 -0.91
C VAL A 45 6.37 1.97 -2.23
N LEU A 46 7.30 2.32 -3.09
CA LEU A 46 7.00 2.89 -4.38
C LEU A 46 6.32 1.85 -5.31
N LYS A 47 5.07 2.13 -5.72
CA LYS A 47 4.21 1.20 -6.48
C LYS A 47 4.27 1.29 -8.01
N ALA A 48 4.76 2.38 -8.62
CA ALA A 48 4.92 2.50 -10.08
C ALA A 48 5.53 3.85 -10.51
N GLU A 49 6.11 3.83 -11.71
CA GLU A 49 6.88 4.90 -12.34
C GLU A 49 6.02 6.00 -12.98
N SER A 50 6.24 7.22 -12.47
CA SER A 50 6.43 8.41 -13.30
C SER A 50 7.32 9.34 -12.48
N SER A 51 8.58 8.96 -12.29
CA SER A 51 9.54 9.64 -11.42
C SER A 51 10.25 10.79 -12.12
N GLY A 52 9.63 11.39 -13.14
CA GLY A 52 9.99 12.75 -13.49
C GLY A 52 9.66 13.64 -12.31
N SER A 53 10.68 14.18 -11.63
CA SER A 53 10.47 15.28 -10.68
C SER A 53 10.40 16.59 -11.47
N PRO A 54 9.59 17.58 -11.06
CA PRO A 54 9.60 18.89 -11.70
C PRO A 54 11.02 19.45 -11.73
N GLY A 55 11.53 19.77 -12.93
CA GLY A 55 12.86 20.36 -13.10
C GLY A 55 14.04 19.39 -13.18
N MET A 56 13.81 18.08 -13.39
CA MET A 56 14.92 17.17 -13.76
C MET A 56 15.59 17.64 -15.06
N THR A 57 16.93 17.74 -15.02
CA THR A 57 17.74 18.01 -16.21
C THR A 57 17.72 16.81 -17.16
N GLU A 58 17.99 17.04 -18.43
CA GLU A 58 18.06 15.94 -19.42
C GLU A 58 19.13 14.90 -19.06
N ASP A 59 20.26 15.32 -18.49
CA ASP A 59 21.29 14.41 -17.99
C ASP A 59 20.78 13.54 -16.83
N ALA A 60 19.99 14.10 -15.92
CA ALA A 60 19.39 13.35 -14.82
C ALA A 60 18.34 12.35 -15.31
N LYS A 61 17.57 12.70 -16.35
CA LYS A 61 16.64 11.77 -17.00
C LYS A 61 17.40 10.63 -17.67
N ALA A 62 18.47 10.93 -18.40
CA ALA A 62 19.30 9.92 -19.06
C ALA A 62 19.94 8.95 -18.05
N ALA A 63 20.50 9.48 -16.96
CA ALA A 63 21.03 8.68 -15.87
C ALA A 63 19.95 7.80 -15.22
N TYR A 64 18.75 8.34 -14.99
CA TYR A 64 17.62 7.58 -14.47
C TYR A 64 17.24 6.43 -15.41
N MET A 65 17.05 6.70 -16.71
CA MET A 65 16.71 5.69 -17.71
C MET A 65 17.77 4.58 -17.80
N ALA A 66 19.06 4.92 -17.74
CA ALA A 66 20.14 3.95 -17.73
C ALA A 66 20.10 3.07 -16.47
N SER A 67 19.97 3.68 -15.28
CA SER A 67 19.88 2.94 -14.02
C SER A 67 18.64 2.03 -13.93
N PHE A 68 17.54 2.48 -14.53
CA PHE A 68 16.30 1.72 -14.60
C PHE A 68 16.44 0.52 -15.52
N PHE A 69 17.02 0.71 -16.71
CA PHE A 69 17.30 -0.38 -17.64
C PHE A 69 18.25 -1.44 -17.04
N GLU A 70 19.31 -1.01 -16.35
CA GLU A 70 20.25 -1.91 -15.69
C GLU A 70 19.57 -2.77 -14.62
N ARG A 71 18.61 -2.20 -13.87
CA ARG A 71 17.94 -2.88 -12.76
C ARG A 71 16.77 -3.75 -13.19
N GLU A 72 15.87 -3.20 -14.00
CA GLU A 72 14.59 -3.82 -14.34
C GLU A 72 14.62 -4.51 -15.72
N GLY A 73 15.64 -4.25 -16.53
CA GLY A 73 15.76 -4.79 -17.89
C GLY A 73 14.76 -4.19 -18.88
N VAL A 74 14.06 -3.11 -18.51
CA VAL A 74 13.02 -2.45 -19.30
C VAL A 74 13.51 -1.08 -19.76
N GLY A 75 13.42 -0.81 -21.06
CA GLY A 75 13.76 0.49 -21.63
C GLY A 75 12.63 1.51 -21.43
N LEU A 76 12.97 2.72 -21.02
CA LEU A 76 12.03 3.84 -20.90
C LEU A 76 12.16 4.76 -22.12
N ASP A 77 11.03 5.05 -22.77
CA ASP A 77 11.00 5.98 -23.90
C ASP A 77 11.06 7.44 -23.46
N LYS A 78 10.47 7.74 -22.30
CA LYS A 78 10.43 9.10 -21.73
C LYS A 78 10.22 9.09 -20.22
N VAL A 79 10.83 10.07 -19.56
CA VAL A 79 10.68 10.30 -18.11
C VAL A 79 10.06 11.69 -17.93
N GLU A 80 8.74 11.71 -17.83
CA GLU A 80 7.94 12.92 -17.66
C GLU A 80 6.99 12.74 -16.47
N GLU A 81 6.78 13.81 -15.71
CA GLU A 81 5.77 13.81 -14.66
C GLU A 81 4.37 13.83 -15.29
N ASN A 82 3.56 12.81 -14.98
CA ASN A 82 2.15 12.79 -15.36
C ASN A 82 1.30 12.21 -14.23
N PRO A 83 0.81 13.05 -13.30
CA PRO A 83 0.06 12.59 -12.13
C PRO A 83 -1.18 11.78 -12.50
N GLY A 84 -1.88 12.16 -13.59
CA GLY A 84 -3.08 11.47 -14.05
C GLY A 84 -2.79 10.08 -14.60
N LEU A 85 -1.79 9.95 -15.47
CA LEU A 85 -1.38 8.65 -16.01
C LEU A 85 -0.81 7.74 -14.91
N ARG A 86 -0.03 8.30 -13.98
CA ARG A 86 0.46 7.58 -12.80
C ARG A 86 -0.68 7.04 -11.95
N PHE A 87 -1.70 7.85 -11.70
CA PHE A 87 -2.89 7.44 -10.95
C PHE A 87 -3.63 6.29 -11.64
N VAL A 88 -3.86 6.40 -12.95
CA VAL A 88 -4.52 5.36 -13.75
C VAL A 88 -3.69 4.06 -13.78
N ALA A 89 -2.38 4.15 -14.02
CA ALA A 89 -1.47 2.99 -14.00
C ALA A 89 -1.47 2.31 -12.62
N LYS A 90 -1.44 3.09 -11.53
CA LYS A 90 -1.54 2.58 -10.15
C LYS A 90 -2.86 1.84 -9.93
N ILE A 91 -3.99 2.36 -10.42
CA ILE A 91 -5.28 1.68 -10.34
C ILE A 91 -5.24 0.35 -11.10
N PHE A 92 -4.71 0.32 -12.33
CA PHE A 92 -4.64 -0.91 -13.12
C PHE A 92 -3.82 -2.00 -12.43
N LEU A 93 -2.61 -1.65 -11.95
CA LEU A 93 -1.74 -2.61 -11.26
C LEU A 93 -2.37 -3.13 -9.96
N ASN A 94 -2.97 -2.23 -9.17
CA ASN A 94 -3.62 -2.63 -7.92
C ASN A 94 -4.89 -3.46 -8.16
N SER A 95 -5.62 -3.17 -9.24
CA SER A 95 -6.82 -3.92 -9.60
C SER A 95 -6.47 -5.31 -10.12
N LEU A 96 -5.32 -5.46 -10.81
CA LEU A 96 -4.90 -6.73 -11.41
C LEU A 96 -4.72 -7.83 -10.36
N TRP A 97 -3.97 -7.58 -9.29
CA TRP A 97 -3.78 -8.59 -8.25
C TRP A 97 -5.07 -8.85 -7.46
N GLY A 98 -5.88 -7.82 -7.23
CA GLY A 98 -7.21 -7.98 -6.62
C GLY A 98 -8.12 -8.86 -7.46
N LYS A 99 -8.00 -8.77 -8.79
CA LYS A 99 -8.73 -9.61 -9.75
C LYS A 99 -8.36 -11.08 -9.65
N PHE A 100 -7.09 -11.42 -9.41
CA PHE A 100 -6.66 -12.81 -9.22
C PHE A 100 -7.28 -13.46 -7.98
N CYS A 101 -7.64 -12.66 -6.97
CA CYS A 101 -8.31 -13.10 -5.74
C CYS A 101 -9.83 -12.90 -5.79
N GLN A 102 -10.41 -12.49 -6.92
CA GLN A 102 -11.85 -12.26 -6.99
C GLN A 102 -12.61 -13.56 -6.82
N ARG A 103 -13.56 -13.58 -5.89
CA ARG A 103 -14.47 -14.70 -5.67
C ARG A 103 -15.27 -14.99 -6.95
N ASP A 104 -15.41 -16.26 -7.28
CA ASP A 104 -16.18 -16.73 -8.43
C ASP A 104 -17.68 -16.90 -8.12
N ASP A 105 -18.06 -16.89 -6.84
CA ASP A 105 -19.44 -17.02 -6.35
C ASP A 105 -20.18 -15.67 -6.20
N LEU A 106 -19.72 -14.65 -6.92
CA LEU A 106 -20.36 -13.33 -6.93
C LEU A 106 -21.76 -13.41 -7.53
N THR A 107 -22.70 -12.70 -6.90
CA THR A 107 -24.08 -12.61 -7.40
C THR A 107 -24.09 -11.69 -8.60
N SER A 108 -24.47 -12.22 -9.76
CA SER A 108 -24.63 -11.46 -11.00
C SER A 108 -26.07 -11.01 -11.12
N THR A 109 -26.28 -9.72 -11.41
CA THR A 109 -27.60 -9.19 -11.77
C THR A 109 -27.67 -9.09 -13.29
N GLU A 110 -28.64 -9.74 -13.90
CA GLU A 110 -28.93 -9.63 -15.34
C GLU A 110 -30.21 -8.81 -15.50
N ILE A 111 -30.14 -7.75 -16.30
CA ILE A 111 -31.34 -6.98 -16.66
C ILE A 111 -31.98 -7.68 -17.84
N VAL A 112 -33.24 -8.04 -17.69
CA VAL A 112 -34.00 -8.71 -18.73
C VAL A 112 -35.16 -7.81 -19.16
N ASP A 113 -35.27 -7.58 -20.46
CA ASP A 113 -36.20 -6.64 -21.08
C ASP A 113 -37.49 -7.31 -21.61
N SER A 114 -37.57 -8.64 -21.53
CA SER A 114 -38.74 -9.42 -21.95
C SER A 114 -39.16 -10.46 -20.90
N TYR A 115 -40.47 -10.69 -20.85
CA TYR A 115 -41.06 -11.69 -19.96
C TYR A 115 -40.55 -13.11 -20.26
N GLU A 116 -40.35 -13.45 -21.54
CA GLU A 116 -39.86 -14.77 -21.95
C GLU A 116 -38.44 -15.03 -21.47
N ALA A 117 -37.53 -14.06 -21.64
CA ALA A 117 -36.16 -14.20 -21.15
C ALA A 117 -36.11 -14.22 -19.61
N TRP A 118 -37.02 -13.51 -18.93
CA TRP A 118 -37.11 -13.54 -17.47
C TRP A 118 -37.56 -14.92 -16.98
N LEU A 119 -38.59 -15.49 -17.61
CA LEU A 119 -39.06 -16.85 -17.32
C LEU A 119 -37.96 -17.89 -17.58
N GLN A 120 -37.26 -17.81 -18.72
CA GLN A 120 -36.18 -18.74 -19.04
C GLN A 120 -35.13 -18.81 -17.92
N ARG A 121 -34.74 -17.67 -17.34
CA ARG A 121 -33.74 -17.59 -16.25
C ARG A 121 -34.25 -18.14 -14.93
N LEU A 122 -35.54 -17.94 -14.62
CA LEU A 122 -36.18 -18.53 -13.44
C LEU A 122 -36.32 -20.05 -13.55
N THR A 123 -36.54 -20.56 -14.76
CA THR A 123 -36.73 -22.00 -15.01
C THR A 123 -35.43 -22.74 -15.30
N ASP A 124 -34.30 -22.03 -15.44
CA ASP A 124 -33.00 -22.64 -15.71
C ASP A 124 -32.44 -23.27 -14.41
N PRO A 125 -32.32 -24.61 -14.33
CA PRO A 125 -31.83 -25.28 -13.12
C PRO A 125 -30.35 -25.01 -12.85
N SER A 126 -29.60 -24.45 -13.81
CA SER A 126 -28.21 -24.02 -13.63
C SER A 126 -28.08 -22.64 -12.97
N ILE A 127 -29.17 -21.89 -12.86
CA ILE A 127 -29.19 -20.53 -12.29
C ILE A 127 -29.88 -20.56 -10.92
N LYS A 128 -29.11 -20.29 -9.87
CA LYS A 128 -29.67 -20.14 -8.52
C LYS A 128 -30.05 -18.67 -8.27
N VAL A 129 -31.30 -18.32 -8.56
CA VAL A 129 -31.83 -16.97 -8.34
C VAL A 129 -31.95 -16.69 -6.83
N LYS A 130 -31.32 -15.59 -6.35
CA LYS A 130 -31.36 -15.19 -4.93
C LYS A 130 -32.54 -14.28 -4.59
N SER A 131 -32.81 -13.27 -5.42
CA SER A 131 -33.90 -12.31 -5.24
C SER A 131 -34.26 -11.71 -6.61
N PRO A 132 -35.52 -11.79 -7.07
CA PRO A 132 -35.98 -11.05 -8.24
C PRO A 132 -36.28 -9.60 -7.85
N GLU A 133 -35.45 -8.66 -8.28
CA GLU A 133 -35.64 -7.22 -8.04
C GLU A 133 -35.98 -6.48 -9.34
N PHE A 134 -36.96 -5.58 -9.29
CA PHE A 134 -37.30 -4.68 -10.39
C PHE A 134 -36.45 -3.39 -10.26
N GLY A 135 -35.25 -3.39 -10.83
CA GLY A 135 -34.35 -2.25 -10.78
C GLY A 135 -32.94 -2.63 -11.23
N GLY A 136 -32.35 -1.85 -12.13
CA GLY A 136 -31.16 -2.25 -12.88
C GLY A 136 -29.83 -1.84 -12.24
N ALA A 137 -28.89 -2.78 -12.19
CA ALA A 137 -27.46 -2.63 -12.48
C ALA A 137 -26.82 -4.03 -12.45
N GLY A 138 -25.99 -4.38 -13.43
CA GLY A 138 -25.43 -5.74 -13.57
C GLY A 138 -23.94 -5.76 -13.93
N GLU A 139 -23.14 -6.43 -13.10
CA GLU A 139 -21.76 -6.84 -13.43
C GLU A 139 -21.72 -8.33 -13.81
N ARG A 140 -20.91 -8.66 -14.81
CA ARG A 140 -20.72 -10.02 -15.33
C ARG A 140 -19.62 -10.74 -14.52
N ALA A 141 -19.88 -11.98 -14.09
CA ALA A 141 -18.88 -12.81 -13.43
C ALA A 141 -17.67 -13.05 -14.35
N PHE A 142 -16.46 -12.72 -13.85
CA PHE A 142 -15.21 -12.87 -14.59
C PHE A 142 -14.61 -14.26 -14.31
N LYS A 143 -14.29 -15.01 -15.36
CA LYS A 143 -13.98 -16.46 -15.27
C LYS A 143 -12.51 -16.78 -15.01
N TYR A 144 -11.64 -15.78 -14.90
CA TYR A 144 -10.18 -15.98 -14.81
C TYR A 144 -9.63 -15.42 -13.50
N ALA A 145 -9.89 -16.11 -12.39
CA ALA A 145 -9.19 -15.92 -11.13
C ALA A 145 -7.99 -16.90 -11.07
N ASN A 146 -6.87 -16.45 -10.52
CA ASN A 146 -5.71 -17.29 -10.26
C ASN A 146 -5.25 -17.04 -8.83
N VAL A 147 -5.97 -17.64 -7.89
CA VAL A 147 -5.75 -17.46 -6.45
C VAL A 147 -4.28 -17.68 -6.05
N PRO A 148 -3.57 -18.71 -6.56
CA PRO A 148 -2.13 -18.84 -6.29
C PRO A 148 -1.31 -17.58 -6.56
N ILE A 149 -1.53 -16.90 -7.70
CA ILE A 149 -0.81 -15.65 -8.01
C ILE A 149 -1.09 -14.61 -6.92
N GLY A 150 -2.35 -14.40 -6.56
CA GLY A 150 -2.72 -13.43 -5.52
C GLY A 150 -2.15 -13.78 -4.13
N VAL A 151 -2.09 -15.07 -3.79
CA VAL A 151 -1.44 -15.53 -2.54
C VAL A 151 0.05 -15.22 -2.55
N PHE A 152 0.77 -15.50 -3.64
CA PHE A 152 2.19 -15.18 -3.75
C PHE A 152 2.44 -13.68 -3.76
N THR A 153 1.66 -12.89 -4.50
CA THR A 153 1.78 -11.42 -4.52
C THR A 153 1.62 -10.83 -3.13
N THR A 154 0.58 -11.22 -2.39
CA THR A 154 0.36 -10.69 -1.03
C THR A 154 1.39 -11.22 -0.02
N SER A 155 1.84 -12.46 -0.15
CA SER A 155 2.90 -13.03 0.69
C SER A 155 4.24 -12.30 0.48
N HIS A 156 4.63 -12.05 -0.77
CA HIS A 156 5.85 -11.30 -1.07
C HIS A 156 5.79 -9.86 -0.58
N ALA A 157 4.65 -9.17 -0.74
CA ALA A 157 4.48 -7.82 -0.18
C ALA A 157 4.66 -7.81 1.34
N ARG A 158 4.12 -8.82 2.05
CA ARG A 158 4.31 -8.97 3.50
C ARG A 158 5.76 -9.23 3.88
N LEU A 159 6.45 -10.11 3.16
CA LEU A 159 7.88 -10.37 3.42
C LEU A 159 8.71 -9.10 3.27
N ARG A 160 8.42 -8.25 2.28
CA ARG A 160 9.09 -6.95 2.11
C ARG A 160 8.85 -6.01 3.28
N LEU A 161 7.61 -5.91 3.77
CA LEU A 161 7.32 -5.12 4.97
C LEU A 161 8.05 -5.71 6.18
N TYR A 162 8.01 -7.03 6.36
CA TYR A 162 8.67 -7.73 7.47
C TYR A 162 10.19 -7.50 7.48
N GLU A 163 10.88 -7.54 6.33
CA GLU A 163 12.31 -7.23 6.22
C GLU A 163 12.65 -5.86 6.85
N ALA A 164 11.82 -4.85 6.59
CA ALA A 164 11.99 -3.53 7.18
C ALA A 164 11.66 -3.51 8.68
N LEU A 165 10.57 -4.17 9.10
CA LEU A 165 10.15 -4.25 10.50
C LEU A 165 11.18 -4.97 11.37
N GLU A 166 11.78 -6.05 10.86
CA GLU A 166 12.82 -6.82 11.55
C GLU A 166 14.08 -5.99 11.77
N GLY A 167 14.55 -5.26 10.74
CA GLY A 167 15.68 -4.34 10.88
C GLY A 167 15.39 -3.12 11.77
N LEU A 168 14.15 -2.67 11.84
CA LEU A 168 13.72 -1.57 12.70
C LEU A 168 13.55 -1.99 14.16
N GLY A 169 13.08 -3.21 14.41
CA GLY A 169 12.87 -3.77 15.75
C GLY A 169 11.92 -2.93 16.60
N THR A 170 12.35 -2.56 17.81
CA THR A 170 11.52 -1.81 18.79
C THR A 170 11.31 -0.33 18.41
N ARG A 171 11.83 0.12 17.27
CA ARG A 171 11.70 1.50 16.80
C ARG A 171 10.45 1.73 15.94
N VAL A 172 9.76 0.65 15.57
CA VAL A 172 8.52 0.72 14.80
C VAL A 172 7.40 1.30 15.64
N ILE A 173 6.76 2.34 15.13
CA ILE A 173 5.61 3.04 15.74
C ILE A 173 4.31 2.49 15.16
N TYR A 174 4.26 2.37 13.83
CA TYR A 174 3.06 1.98 13.09
C TYR A 174 3.43 1.36 11.74
N ALA A 175 2.64 0.42 11.25
CA ALA A 175 2.80 -0.13 9.90
C ALA A 175 1.43 -0.34 9.23
N ASP A 176 1.33 -0.10 7.92
CA ASP A 176 0.14 -0.42 7.13
C ASP A 176 0.51 -0.87 5.73
N THR A 177 0.27 -2.16 5.43
CA THR A 177 0.38 -2.83 4.12
C THR A 177 1.74 -2.73 3.43
N ASP A 178 2.16 -1.52 3.10
CA ASP A 178 3.38 -1.17 2.40
C ASP A 178 4.07 0.07 2.98
N SER A 179 3.62 0.52 4.15
CA SER A 179 4.16 1.70 4.81
C SER A 179 4.55 1.42 6.27
N VAL A 180 5.56 2.15 6.76
CA VAL A 180 6.09 2.03 8.11
C VAL A 180 6.47 3.40 8.68
N VAL A 181 6.09 3.64 9.94
CA VAL A 181 6.46 4.80 10.74
C VAL A 181 7.40 4.35 11.84
N TYR A 182 8.54 5.00 11.99
CA TYR A 182 9.56 4.57 12.96
C TYR A 182 10.37 5.74 13.53
N ARG A 183 11.05 5.45 14.64
CA ARG A 183 12.06 6.33 15.26
C ARG A 183 13.41 6.11 14.57
N CYS A 184 14.00 7.20 14.10
CA CYS A 184 15.30 7.22 13.44
C CYS A 184 16.35 7.86 14.35
N SER A 185 17.46 7.17 14.54
CA SER A 185 18.61 7.63 15.31
C SER A 185 19.91 7.42 14.53
N LEU A 186 20.89 8.27 14.77
CA LEU A 186 22.13 8.29 13.99
C LEU A 186 22.91 6.98 14.12
N GLY A 187 23.24 6.36 12.98
CA GLY A 187 24.05 5.14 12.91
C GLY A 187 23.27 3.83 13.08
N GLU A 188 21.96 3.90 13.24
CA GLU A 188 21.10 2.71 13.25
C GLU A 188 20.64 2.31 11.84
N TYR A 189 20.12 1.10 11.71
CA TYR A 189 19.53 0.64 10.45
C TYR A 189 18.36 1.53 10.03
N GLU A 190 18.27 1.81 8.74
CA GLU A 190 17.11 2.38 8.10
C GLU A 190 16.76 1.55 6.86
N PRO A 191 15.45 1.39 6.56
CA PRO A 191 15.03 0.81 5.28
C PRO A 191 15.67 1.59 4.12
N PRO A 192 16.36 0.91 3.19
CA PRO A 192 17.09 1.59 2.13
C PRO A 192 16.10 2.35 1.23
N GLY A 193 16.26 3.67 1.21
CA GLY A 193 15.45 4.55 0.38
C GLY A 193 15.76 4.42 -1.10
N GLY A 194 14.83 4.85 -1.95
CA GLY A 194 15.08 4.98 -3.38
C GLY A 194 13.90 5.48 -4.17
N SER A 195 14.11 5.62 -5.48
CA SER A 195 13.14 6.19 -6.43
C SER A 195 12.64 5.17 -7.46
N SER A 196 13.05 3.91 -7.37
CA SER A 196 12.62 2.82 -8.24
C SER A 196 11.50 1.98 -7.63
N LEU A 197 10.84 1.19 -8.46
CA LEU A 197 9.78 0.27 -8.07
C LEU A 197 10.22 -0.64 -6.90
N GLY A 198 9.35 -0.76 -5.88
CA GLY A 198 9.62 -1.62 -4.73
C GLY A 198 10.61 -1.06 -3.70
N GLN A 199 11.18 0.13 -3.92
CA GLN A 199 12.01 0.81 -2.93
C GLN A 199 11.18 1.65 -1.96
N TRP A 200 11.72 1.90 -0.78
CA TRP A 200 11.11 2.78 0.21
C TRP A 200 11.27 4.24 -0.19
N THR A 201 10.21 5.02 -0.12
CA THR A 201 10.21 6.47 -0.34
C THR A 201 9.74 7.19 0.92
N ASP A 202 10.12 8.45 1.09
CA ASP A 202 9.67 9.27 2.23
C ASP A 202 8.27 9.85 1.90
N GLU A 203 7.31 9.64 2.81
CA GLU A 203 5.97 10.23 2.74
C GLU A 203 5.95 11.64 3.34
N VAL A 204 6.92 11.97 4.21
CA VAL A 204 7.02 13.33 4.75
C VAL A 204 7.47 14.26 3.62
N PRO A 205 6.76 15.38 3.37
CA PRO A 205 7.12 16.30 2.30
C PRO A 205 8.58 16.78 2.42
N ALA A 206 9.25 16.91 1.27
CA ALA A 206 10.65 17.33 1.24
C ALA A 206 10.88 18.62 2.03
N GLY A 207 11.91 18.62 2.88
CA GLY A 207 12.26 19.74 3.75
C GLY A 207 11.42 19.85 5.03
N CYS A 208 10.32 19.10 5.17
CA CYS A 208 9.54 19.07 6.39
C CYS A 208 10.08 18.03 7.37
N ARG A 209 9.90 18.28 8.67
CA ARG A 209 10.25 17.34 9.74
C ARG A 209 8.99 16.89 10.46
N MET A 210 8.76 15.59 10.57
CA MET A 210 7.66 15.08 11.40
C MET A 210 8.04 15.24 12.89
N VAL A 211 7.24 16.03 13.60
CA VAL A 211 7.47 16.34 15.03
C VAL A 211 6.65 15.46 15.97
N GLN A 212 5.50 14.98 15.51
CA GLN A 212 4.60 14.19 16.33
C GLN A 212 3.83 13.20 15.46
N PHE A 213 3.66 11.97 15.96
CA PHE A 213 2.78 10.95 15.44
C PHE A 213 1.81 10.49 16.54
N THR A 214 0.54 10.30 16.23
CA THR A 214 -0.46 9.81 17.17
C THR A 214 -1.45 8.92 16.45
N THR A 215 -1.76 7.75 17.01
CA THR A 215 -2.71 6.78 16.46
C THR A 215 -3.71 6.36 17.52
N GLY A 216 -4.99 6.31 17.12
CA GLY A 216 -6.07 5.71 17.90
C GLY A 216 -6.28 4.22 17.57
N GLY A 217 -5.46 3.66 16.69
CA GLY A 217 -5.56 2.29 16.22
C GLY A 217 -5.42 2.16 14.69
N PRO A 218 -5.70 0.96 14.16
CA PRO A 218 -5.61 0.66 12.74
C PRO A 218 -6.32 1.69 11.85
N LYS A 219 -5.57 2.30 10.92
CA LYS A 219 -6.06 3.27 9.93
C LYS A 219 -6.66 4.55 10.53
N LEU A 220 -6.34 4.82 11.80
CA LEU A 220 -6.73 6.02 12.51
C LEU A 220 -5.49 6.65 13.12
N TYR A 221 -4.87 7.57 12.38
CA TYR A 221 -3.67 8.27 12.83
C TYR A 221 -3.62 9.70 12.32
N ARG A 222 -2.78 10.51 12.99
CA ARG A 222 -2.43 11.88 12.66
C ARG A 222 -0.94 12.04 12.88
N TYR A 223 -0.29 12.78 12.00
CA TYR A 223 1.05 13.29 12.23
C TYR A 223 1.09 14.81 12.04
N VAL A 224 2.06 15.44 12.71
CA VAL A 224 2.31 16.88 12.61
C VAL A 224 3.70 17.06 12.02
N VAL A 225 3.80 17.97 11.05
CA VAL A 225 5.06 18.33 10.41
C VAL A 225 5.38 19.79 10.67
N GLU A 226 6.65 20.06 10.92
CA GLU A 226 7.24 21.38 10.91
C GLU A 226 7.77 21.65 9.50
N LYS A 227 7.40 22.81 8.94
CA LYS A 227 7.89 23.25 7.64
C LYS A 227 9.24 23.95 7.84
N PRO A 228 10.15 23.87 6.87
CA PRO A 228 11.34 24.71 6.90
C PRO A 228 10.90 26.18 6.80
N ASP A 229 11.58 27.05 7.56
CA ASP A 229 11.44 28.50 7.48
C ASP A 229 11.74 29.05 6.08
#